data_AF-A0AAW9HPT6-F1
#
_entry.id   AF-A0AAW9HPT6-F1
#
_cell.length_a   1.000
_cell.length_b   1.000
_cell.length_c   1.000
_cell.angle_alpha   90.00
_cell.angle_beta   90.00
_cell.angle_gamma   90.00
#
_symmetry.space_group_name_H-M   'P 1'
#
loop_
_entity.id
_entity.type
_entity.pdbx_description
1 polymer ?
#
loop_
_entity_poly.entity_id
_entity_poly.type
_entity_poly.pdbx_seq_one_letter_code
_entity_poly.pdbx_strand_id
1 'polypeptide(L)' 'MAGKKVLIVDDVADSGRTLRFVKELCEEYATEIRVAVLYEKSRSVLKPDYAYLHTDAWIAFPWSDKDPVNGG' A
#
# COMPACT_ATOMS: atom_id res chain seq x y z
N MET A 1 17.80 0.14 -10.13
CA MET A 1 17.82 1.39 -9.33
C MET A 1 18.95 1.34 -8.29
N ALA A 2 20.10 0.75 -8.61
CA ALA A 2 21.13 0.40 -7.64
C ALA A 2 21.56 1.60 -6.79
N GLY A 3 21.52 1.42 -5.47
CA GLY A 3 21.88 2.47 -4.50
C GLY A 3 20.73 3.36 -4.01
N LYS A 4 19.51 3.21 -4.53
CA LYS A 4 18.37 4.07 -4.13
C LYS A 4 17.58 3.50 -2.95
N LYS A 5 17.11 4.41 -2.09
CA LYS A 5 16.08 4.14 -1.09
C LYS A 5 14.71 4.31 -1.74
N VAL A 6 13.80 3.37 -1.51
CA VAL A 6 12.46 3.33 -2.11
C VAL A 6 11.40 3.42 -1.03
N LEU A 7 10.40 4.27 -1.25
CA LEU A 7 9.17 4.31 -0.46
C LEU A 7 8.01 3.88 -1.35
N ILE A 8 7.39 2.76 -1.03
CA ILE A 8 6.16 2.28 -1.66
C ILE A 8 5.00 2.93 -0.91
N VAL A 9 4.07 3.54 -1.63
CA VAL A 9 2.91 4.24 -1.06
C VAL A 9 1.64 3.66 -1.64
N ASP A 10 0.68 3.35 -0.77
CA ASP A 10 -0.67 2.91 -1.14
C ASP A 10 -1.69 3.56 -0.19
N ASP A 11 -2.97 3.55 -0.53
CA ASP A 11 -4.00 4.19 0.30
C ASP A 11 -4.43 3.32 1.49
N VAL A 12 -4.59 2.00 1.29
CA VAL A 12 -4.95 1.04 2.34
C VAL A 12 -4.18 -0.28 2.24
N ALA A 13 -3.57 -0.71 3.36
CA ALA A 13 -3.10 -2.07 3.54
C ALA A 13 -4.27 -2.98 3.99
N ASP A 14 -5.07 -3.44 3.02
CA ASP A 14 -6.23 -4.31 3.29
C ASP A 14 -5.78 -5.77 3.52
N SER A 15 -5.52 -6.53 2.45
CA SER A 15 -4.91 -7.86 2.56
C SER A 15 -3.39 -7.78 2.63
N GLY A 16 -2.79 -6.65 2.25
CA GLY A 16 -1.34 -6.45 2.19
C GLY A 16 -0.60 -7.20 1.08
N ARG A 17 -1.30 -7.98 0.23
CA ARG A 17 -0.68 -8.83 -0.81
C ARG A 17 -0.03 -8.01 -1.93
N THR A 18 -0.68 -6.95 -2.39
CA THR A 18 -0.13 -6.03 -3.41
C THR A 18 1.18 -5.41 -2.92
N LEU A 19 1.17 -4.84 -1.72
CA LEU A 19 2.34 -4.24 -1.09
C LEU A 19 3.50 -5.24 -0.93
N ARG A 20 3.20 -6.49 -0.53
CA ARG A 20 4.22 -7.55 -0.44
C ARG A 20 4.85 -7.82 -1.79
N PHE A 21 4.04 -8.03 -2.82
CA PHE A 21 4.53 -8.32 -4.16
C PHE A 21 5.40 -7.19 -4.72
N VAL A 22 4.96 -5.92 -4.57
CA VAL A 22 5.74 -4.77 -5.05
C VAL A 22 7.04 -4.62 -4.26
N LYS A 23 7.02 -4.87 -2.94
CA LYS A 23 8.23 -4.89 -2.12
C LYS A 23 9.22 -5.94 -2.63
N GLU A 24 8.77 -7.17 -2.86
CA GLU A 24 9.60 -8.27 -3.41
C GLU A 24 10.20 -7.91 -4.78
N LEU A 25 9.42 -7.30 -5.68
CA LEU A 25 9.93 -6.83 -6.98
C LEU A 25 11.02 -5.74 -6.84
N CYS A 26 10.97 -4.95 -5.78
CA CYS A 26 11.90 -3.85 -5.56
C CYS A 26 13.19 -4.29 -4.86
N GLU A 27 13.23 -5.47 -4.24
CA GLU A 27 14.35 -5.96 -3.42
C GLU A 27 15.66 -6.09 -4.21
N GLU A 28 15.59 -6.47 -5.49
CA GLU A 28 16.79 -6.59 -6.35
C GLU A 28 17.39 -5.24 -6.76
N TYR A 29 16.66 -4.13 -6.55
CA TYR A 29 17.01 -2.84 -7.11
C TYR A 29 17.23 -1.74 -6.06
N ALA A 30 16.85 -1.95 -4.80
CA ALA A 30 16.86 -0.94 -3.75
C ALA A 30 17.80 -1.30 -2.60
N THR A 31 18.39 -0.29 -1.96
CA THR A 31 19.21 -0.46 -0.74
C THR A 31 18.40 -0.43 0.54
N GLU A 32 17.20 0.15 0.47
CA GLU A 32 16.24 0.23 1.56
C GLU A 32 14.85 0.35 0.94
N ILE A 33 13.90 -0.42 1.46
CA ILE A 33 12.50 -0.37 1.03
C ILE A 33 11.65 -0.16 2.27
N ARG A 34 10.82 0.88 2.24
CA ARG A 34 9.78 1.11 3.23
C ARG A 34 8.41 1.18 2.57
N VAL A 35 7.37 0.93 3.36
CA VAL A 35 5.97 0.99 2.94
C VAL A 35 5.23 2.02 3.80
N ALA A 36 4.49 2.92 3.15
CA ALA A 36 3.60 3.87 3.81
C ALA A 36 2.17 3.72 3.31
N VAL A 37 1.21 3.72 4.23
CA VAL A 37 -0.23 3.73 3.93
C VAL A 37 -0.98 4.76 4.75
N LEU A 38 -2.14 5.18 4.26
CA LEU A 38 -3.06 5.99 5.08
C LEU A 38 -3.77 5.11 6.11
N TYR A 39 -4.25 3.93 5.70
CA TYR A 39 -4.99 3.02 6.58
C TYR A 39 -4.42 1.60 6.58
N GLU A 40 -4.31 1.00 7.77
CA GLU A 40 -3.91 -0.40 7.95
C GLU A 40 -5.06 -1.21 8.57
N LYS A 41 -5.37 -2.38 7.97
CA LYS A 41 -6.35 -3.34 8.52
C LYS A 41 -5.64 -4.47 9.25
N SER A 42 -6.29 -5.04 10.27
CA SER A 42 -5.73 -6.12 11.09
C SER A 42 -5.40 -7.38 10.30
N ARG A 43 -6.08 -7.58 9.16
CA ARG A 43 -5.90 -8.74 8.26
C ARG A 43 -4.74 -8.61 7.27
N SER A 44 -4.00 -7.51 7.26
CA SER A 44 -2.90 -7.32 6.32
C SER A 44 -1.78 -8.33 6.58
N VAL A 45 -1.29 -8.99 5.51
CA VAL A 45 -0.15 -9.93 5.60
C VAL A 45 1.20 -9.23 5.64
N LEU A 46 1.22 -7.93 5.35
CA LEU A 46 2.41 -7.07 5.41
C LEU A 46 2.11 -5.93 6.37
N LYS A 47 3.01 -5.72 7.33
CA LYS A 47 2.97 -4.56 8.22
C LYS A 47 3.69 -3.38 7.55
N PRO A 48 3.01 -2.26 7.25
CA PRO A 48 3.64 -1.05 6.75
C PRO A 48 4.62 -0.46 7.78
N ASP A 49 5.66 0.21 7.31
CA ASP A 49 6.58 0.98 8.18
C ASP A 49 5.91 2.25 8.72
N TYR A 50 4.95 2.79 7.96
CA TYR A 50 4.18 3.96 8.31
C TYR A 50 2.70 3.74 8.01
N ALA A 51 1.87 4.02 9.00
CA ALA A 51 0.41 4.05 8.86
C ALA A 51 -0.12 5.29 9.56
N TYR A 52 -1.04 6.03 8.93
CA TYR A 52 -1.72 7.15 9.60
C TYR A 52 -2.72 6.63 10.64
N LEU A 53 -3.58 5.67 10.28
CA LEU A 53 -4.56 5.09 11.18
C LEU A 53 -4.72 3.58 10.99
N HIS A 54 -4.88 2.85 12.10
CA HIS A 54 -5.27 1.45 12.08
C HIS A 54 -6.79 1.34 12.27
N THR A 55 -7.49 0.69 11.35
CA THR A 55 -8.95 0.53 11.42
C THR A 55 -9.41 -0.63 10.55
N ASP A 56 -10.37 -1.41 11.04
CA ASP A 56 -11.05 -2.45 10.25
C ASP A 56 -12.36 -1.97 9.63
N ALA A 57 -12.69 -0.69 9.81
CA ALA A 57 -13.86 -0.08 9.18
C ALA A 57 -13.72 -0.06 7.65
N TRP A 58 -14.86 0.05 6.98
CA TRP A 58 -14.89 0.39 5.56
C TRP A 58 -14.40 1.83 5.37
N ILE A 59 -13.55 2.04 4.36
CA ILE A 59 -12.98 3.35 4.04
C ILE A 59 -13.52 3.75 2.66
N ALA A 60 -14.31 4.82 2.62
CA ALA A 60 -14.75 5.43 1.37
C ALA A 60 -13.76 6.53 0.97
N PHE A 61 -12.87 6.24 0.03
CA PHE A 61 -11.93 7.23 -0.46
C PHE A 61 -12.62 8.18 -1.46
N PRO A 62 -12.30 9.49 -1.45
CA PRO A 62 -12.91 10.46 -2.37
C PRO A 62 -12.73 10.10 -3.87
N TRP A 63 -11.67 9.35 -4.21
CA TRP A 63 -11.37 8.92 -5.57
C TRP A 63 -12.02 7.57 -5.97
N SER A 64 -12.69 6.88 -5.04
CA SER A 64 -13.29 5.56 -5.26
C SER A 64 -14.73 5.43 -4.73
N ASP A 65 -15.36 6.54 -4.34
CA ASP A 65 -16.71 6.56 -3.76
C ASP A 65 -17.83 6.43 -4.82
N LYS A 66 -17.47 6.50 -6.10
CA LYS A 66 -18.40 6.32 -7.22
C LYS A 66 -18.05 5.05 -7.98
N ASP A 67 -19.05 4.52 -8.70
CA ASP A 67 -18.81 3.41 -9.61
C ASP A 67 -17.66 3.70 -10.57
N PRO A 68 -16.87 2.67 -10.94
CA PRO A 68 -15.84 2.82 -11.97
C PRO A 68 -16.45 3.48 -13.21
N VAL A 69 -15.69 4.38 -13.83
CA VAL A 69 -16.13 5.03 -15.06
C VAL A 69 -16.23 3.95 -16.13
N ASN A 70 -17.45 3.53 -16.46
CA ASN A 70 -17.70 2.62 -17.57
C ASN A 70 -17.36 3.38 -18.86
N GLY A 71 -16.24 3.03 -19.50
CA GLY A 71 -15.89 3.55 -20.81
C GLY A 71 -16.95 3.13 -21.81
N GLY A 72 -17.80 4.07 -22.23
CA GLY A 72 -18.75 3.89 -23.33
C GLY A 72 -18.06 3.83 -24.68
#